data_AF-A0A382RBD0-F1
#
_entry.id   AF-A0A382RBD0-F1
#
_cell.length_a   1.000
_cell.length_b   1.000
_cell.length_c   1.000
_cell.angle_alpha   90.00
_cell.angle_beta   90.00
_cell.angle_gamma   90.00
#
_symmetry.space_group_name_H-M   'P 1'
#
loop_
_entity.id
_entity.type
_entity.pdbx_description
1 polymer ?
#
loop_
_entity_poly.entity_id
_entity_poly.type
_entity_poly.pdbx_seq_one_letter_code
_entity_poly.pdbx_strand_id
1 'polypeptide(L)' 'MIEVYTNLVYEDKINKKKTYFEMTYATVVRIEEEKPDPEELKKFILCDLQIQIHPQIQRTFVEILKLSGFPELQLKSN' A
#
# COMPACT_ATOMS: atom_id res chain seq x y z
N MET A 1 2.02 -4.20 -20.28
CA MET A 1 1.56 -4.57 -18.93
C MET A 1 2.63 -4.16 -17.94
N ILE A 2 2.27 -3.56 -16.82
CA ILE A 2 3.20 -3.15 -15.77
C ILE A 2 2.72 -3.78 -14.45
N GLU A 3 3.67 -4.23 -13.65
CA GLU A 3 3.43 -4.67 -12.28
C GLU A 3 3.99 -3.63 -11.32
N VAL A 4 3.15 -3.19 -10.39
CA VAL A 4 3.52 -2.21 -9.36
C VAL A 4 3.41 -2.88 -8.01
N TYR A 5 4.54 -2.94 -7.30
CA TYR A 5 4.64 -3.49 -5.96
C TYR A 5 4.72 -2.35 -4.95
N THR A 6 3.68 -2.20 -4.13
CA THR A 6 3.66 -1.23 -3.04
C THR A 6 3.95 -1.94 -1.73
N ASN A 7 5.08 -1.59 -1.10
CA ASN A 7 5.49 -2.14 0.18
C ASN A 7 5.09 -1.21 1.33
N LEU A 8 4.41 -1.77 2.32
CA LEU A 8 4.05 -1.09 3.56
C LEU A 8 4.78 -1.75 4.73
N VAL A 9 5.60 -0.99 5.43
CA VAL A 9 6.37 -1.45 6.59
C VAL A 9 6.03 -0.59 7.80
N TYR A 10 5.63 -1.24 8.88
CA TYR A 10 5.46 -0.62 10.19
C TYR A 10 6.44 -1.26 11.17
N GLU A 11 7.30 -0.44 11.76
CA GLU A 11 8.30 -0.87 12.75
C GLU A 11 8.23 0.06 13.97
N ASP A 12 7.97 -0.50 15.15
CA ASP A 12 8.12 0.23 16.41
C ASP A 12 9.58 0.16 16.87
N LYS A 13 10.31 1.26 16.62
CA LYS A 13 11.75 1.40 16.96
C LYS A 13 12.01 1.78 18.41
N ILE A 14 10.98 2.12 19.20
CA ILE A 14 11.14 2.72 20.53
C ILE A 14 10.84 1.71 21.65
N ASN A 15 9.90 0.78 21.43
CA ASN A 15 9.51 -0.19 22.46
C ASN A 15 10.45 -1.41 22.58
N LYS A 16 10.58 -1.92 23.81
CA LYS A 16 11.31 -3.18 24.11
C LYS A 16 10.66 -4.41 23.46
N LYS A 17 9.36 -4.37 23.18
CA LYS A 17 8.65 -5.38 22.36
C LYS A 17 8.62 -4.87 20.92
N LYS A 18 9.57 -5.34 20.11
CA LYS A 18 9.70 -4.98 18.70
C LYS A 18 8.48 -5.49 17.93
N THR A 19 7.64 -4.57 17.48
CA THR A 19 6.52 -4.88 16.60
C THR A 19 6.95 -4.55 15.17
N TYR A 20 6.91 -5.55 14.28
CA TYR A 20 7.26 -5.41 12.87
C TYR A 20 6.14 -6.01 12.02
N PHE A 21 5.54 -5.19 11.16
CA PHE A 21 4.55 -5.62 10.19
C PHE A 21 4.99 -5.18 8.81
N GLU A 22 4.92 -6.10 7.86
CA GLU A 22 5.24 -5.85 6.47
C GLU A 22 4.14 -6.43 5.58
N MET A 23 3.76 -5.68 4.56
CA MET A 23 2.79 -6.10 3.55
C MET A 23 3.24 -5.61 2.17
N THR A 24 3.29 -6.52 1.21
CA THR A 24 3.50 -6.19 -0.20
C THR A 24 2.18 -6.31 -0.94
N TYR A 25 1.75 -5.20 -1.55
CA TYR A 25 0.54 -5.14 -2.38
C TYR A 25 0.94 -5.08 -3.86
N ALA A 26 0.67 -6.16 -4.60
CA ALA A 26 0.98 -6.24 -6.02
C ALA A 26 -0.23 -5.80 -6.86
N THR A 27 -0.02 -4.87 -7.77
CA THR A 27 -1.04 -4.38 -8.71
C THR A 27 -0.58 -4.59 -10.14
N VAL A 28 -1.40 -5.27 -10.94
CA VAL A 28 -1.13 -5.47 -12.38
C VAL A 28 -1.94 -4.44 -13.17
N VAL A 29 -1.25 -3.63 -13.96
CA VAL A 29 -1.85 -2.59 -14.80
C VAL A 29 -1.64 -2.93 -16.27
N ARG A 30 -2.74 -2.95 -17.02
CA ARG A 30 -2.71 -3.03 -18.48
C ARG A 30 -2.71 -1.62 -19.06
N ILE A 31 -1.75 -1.34 -19.94
CA ILE A 31 -1.67 -0.09 -20.71
C ILE A 31 -2.15 -0.42 -22.11
N GLU A 32 -3.21 0.25 -22.56
CA GLU A 32 -3.75 0.09 -23.92
C GLU A 32 -3.03 0.98 -24.94
N GLU A 33 -2.34 2.03 -24.48
CA GLU A 33 -1.59 2.92 -25.35
C GLU A 33 -0.28 2.27 -25.84
N GLU A 34 -0.04 2.36 -27.15
CA GLU A 34 1.11 1.73 -27.79
C GLU A 34 2.44 2.45 -27.46
N LYS A 35 2.38 3.78 -27.24
CA LYS A 35 3.52 4.64 -26.91
C LYS A 35 3.13 5.68 -25.86
N PRO A 36 2.95 5.27 -24.59
CA PRO A 36 2.57 6.19 -23.53
C PRO A 36 3.67 7.20 -23.24
N ASP A 37 3.29 8.44 -22.92
CA ASP A 37 4.23 9.47 -22.49
C ASP A 37 4.88 9.07 -21.13
N PRO A 38 6.22 9.13 -21.00
CA PRO A 38 6.90 8.73 -19.77
C PRO A 38 6.52 9.56 -18.53
N GLU A 39 6.26 10.86 -18.66
CA GLU A 39 5.89 11.71 -17.53
C GLU A 39 4.44 11.47 -17.10
N GLU A 40 3.53 11.24 -18.06
CA GLU A 40 2.15 10.81 -17.76
C GLU A 40 2.14 9.45 -17.07
N LEU A 41 2.90 8.47 -17.56
CA LEU A 41 2.97 7.15 -16.96
C LEU A 41 3.51 7.21 -15.52
N LYS A 42 4.53 8.04 -15.29
CA LYS A 42 5.10 8.27 -13.95
C LYS A 42 4.07 8.89 -13.01
N LYS A 43 3.34 9.92 -13.47
CA LYS A 43 2.27 10.55 -12.67
C LYS A 43 1.17 9.56 -12.35
N PHE A 44 0.76 8.75 -13.32
CA PHE A 44 -0.22 7.70 -13.13
C PHE A 44 0.22 6.68 -12.06
N ILE A 45 1.43 6.13 -12.16
CA ILE A 45 1.93 5.11 -11.22
C ILE A 45 2.10 5.66 -9.80
N LEU A 46 2.63 6.90 -9.68
CA LEU A 46 2.98 7.48 -8.38
C LEU A 46 1.82 8.21 -7.68
N CYS A 47 0.84 8.72 -8.43
CA CYS A 47 -0.27 9.47 -7.86
C CYS A 47 -1.59 8.71 -8.02
N ASP A 48 -2.06 8.53 -9.26
CA ASP A 48 -3.42 8.07 -9.53
C ASP A 48 -3.65 6.63 -9.04
N LEU A 49 -2.72 5.74 -9.39
CA LEU A 49 -2.72 4.36 -8.95
C LEU A 49 -2.65 4.26 -7.42
N GLN A 50 -1.77 5.04 -6.78
CA GLN A 50 -1.60 5.02 -5.32
C GLN A 50 -2.87 5.48 -4.59
N ILE A 51 -3.52 6.54 -5.08
CA ILE A 51 -4.80 7.03 -4.55
C ILE A 51 -5.87 5.95 -4.66
N GLN A 52 -5.92 5.24 -5.79
CA GLN A 52 -6.89 4.17 -6.02
C GLN A 52 -6.70 2.97 -5.08
N ILE A 53 -5.46 2.52 -4.87
CA ILE A 53 -5.17 1.31 -4.05
C ILE A 53 -5.10 1.63 -2.55
N HIS A 54 -4.87 2.89 -2.16
CA HIS A 54 -4.69 3.28 -0.76
C HIS A 54 -5.82 2.81 0.17
N PRO A 55 -7.13 2.98 -0.14
CA PRO A 55 -8.21 2.49 0.71
C PRO A 55 -8.18 0.97 0.92
N GLN A 56 -7.81 0.21 -0.11
CA GLN A 56 -7.73 -1.25 -0.05
C GLN A 56 -6.53 -1.70 0.80
N ILE A 57 -5.37 -1.08 0.61
CA ILE A 57 -4.17 -1.30 1.43
C ILE A 57 -4.48 -1.00 2.89
N GLN A 58 -5.08 0.17 3.18
CA GLN A 58 -5.43 0.57 4.54
C GLN A 58 -6.35 -0.44 5.22
N ARG A 59 -7.43 -0.86 4.52
CA ARG A 59 -8.37 -1.84 5.05
C ARG A 59 -7.69 -3.17 5.34
N THR A 60 -6.95 -3.70 4.37
CA THR A 60 -6.25 -4.99 4.47
C THR A 60 -5.24 -4.97 5.62
N PHE A 61 -4.46 -3.90 5.73
CA PHE A 61 -3.46 -3.78 6.77
C PHE A 61 -4.09 -3.72 8.17
N VAL A 62 -5.17 -2.96 8.36
CA VAL A 62 -5.90 -2.93 9.64
C VAL A 62 -6.48 -4.29 10.00
N GLU A 63 -7.03 -5.00 9.01
CA GLU A 63 -7.58 -6.33 9.23
C GLU A 63 -6.49 -7.31 9.69
N ILE A 64 -5.31 -7.30 9.05
CA ILE A 64 -4.15 -8.08 9.47
C ILE A 64 -3.76 -7.75 10.92
N LEU A 65 -3.69 -6.47 11.29
CA LEU A 65 -3.34 -6.05 12.65
C LEU A 65 -4.37 -6.54 13.68
N LYS A 66 -5.66 -6.43 13.37
CA LYS A 66 -6.74 -6.91 14.25
C LYS A 66 -6.69 -8.42 14.45
N LEU A 67 -6.50 -9.18 13.37
CA LEU A 67 -6.36 -10.64 13.42
C LEU A 67 -5.07 -11.08 14.14
N SER A 68 -4.04 -10.25 14.14
CA SER A 68 -2.76 -10.51 14.81
C SER A 68 -2.76 -10.20 16.31
N GLY A 69 -3.92 -9.87 16.91
CA GLY A 69 -4.05 -9.64 18.35
C GLY A 69 -4.13 -8.18 18.77
N PHE A 70 -4.39 -7.25 17.84
CA PHE A 70 -4.62 -5.82 18.12
C PHE A 70 -6.06 -5.39 17.77
N PRO A 71 -7.10 -5.95 18.43
CA PRO A 71 -8.50 -5.77 18.02
C PRO A 71 -9.01 -4.32 18.12
N GLU A 72 -8.48 -3.54 19.06
CA GLU A 72 -8.89 -2.15 19.32
C GLU A 72 -8.23 -1.12 18.39
N LEU A 73 -7.37 -1.57 17.47
CA LEU A 73 -6.61 -0.66 16.62
C LEU A 73 -7.52 0.02 15.58
N GLN A 74 -7.57 1.35 15.64
CA GLN A 74 -8.22 2.21 14.65
C GLN A 74 -7.18 3.14 14.02
N LEU A 75 -7.04 3.08 12.70
CA LEU A 75 -6.26 4.07 11.97
C LEU A 75 -7.06 5.37 11.92
N LYS A 76 -6.46 6.47 12.36
CA LYS A 76 -7.02 7.81 12.15
C LYS A 76 -6.80 8.20 10.70
N SER A 77 -7.88 8.45 9.97
CA SER A 77 -7.85 9.19 8.71
C SER A 77 -7.87 10.67 9.07
N ASN A 78 -6.82 11.42 8.68
CA ASN A 78 -6.84 12.88 8.66
C ASN A 78 -7.43 13.38 7.34
#